data_AF-A0AAE8W2U6-F1
#
_entry.id   AF-A0AAE8W2U6-F1
#
_cell.length_a   1.000
_cell.length_b   1.000
_cell.length_c   1.000
_cell.angle_alpha   90.00
_cell.angle_beta   90.00
_cell.angle_gamma   90.00
#
_symmetry.space_group_name_H-M   'P 1'
#
loop_
_entity.id
_entity.type
_entity.pdbx_description
1 polymer ?
#
loop_
_entity_poly.entity_id
_entity_poly.type
_entity_poly.pdbx_seq_one_letter_code
_entity_poly.pdbx_strand_id
1 'polypeptide(L)'
;MFEAGADAELGEAVPSTDTLYKVLRESAKALGPVGVAEVTAVFTTLDPMEFFEVASCQRYAYRLALSLWYEGTRARPMTAGEAAVALYLSDAYRHHHIDPATFRRAPLLVSRAVRQGAAVVPVETLMRLGAAMVREFADPDRVTGVTGGVTPVVTQVDALDAPSTPDGVTAVMAGRDWLYRQALPDYHRRRFCFDLMRVDARQPSPLIVRLDGGGYAVGATPPPGPDGTWARTLRAEW
;
A
#
# COMPACT_ATOMS: atom_id res chain seq x y z
N MET A 1 -12.69 2.97 -9.26
CA MET A 1 -12.49 1.63 -8.67
C MET A 1 -11.57 0.87 -9.63
N PHE A 2 -10.27 1.16 -9.63
CA PHE A 2 -9.33 0.61 -10.63
C PHE A 2 -7.97 0.16 -10.06
N GLU A 3 -7.66 0.41 -8.78
CA GLU A 3 -6.41 -0.09 -8.16
C GLU A 3 -6.62 -1.23 -7.15
N ALA A 4 -7.85 -1.69 -6.95
CA ALA A 4 -8.08 -3.03 -6.39
C ALA A 4 -8.14 -4.11 -7.49
N GLY A 5 -8.30 -3.72 -8.76
CA GLY A 5 -8.37 -4.60 -9.92
C GLY A 5 -7.06 -4.71 -10.70
N ALA A 6 -6.16 -3.73 -10.64
CA ALA A 6 -4.90 -3.79 -11.37
C ALA A 6 -3.94 -4.89 -10.88
N ASP A 7 -4.01 -5.28 -9.61
CA ASP A 7 -3.24 -6.42 -9.08
C ASP A 7 -3.86 -7.78 -9.44
N ALA A 8 -5.09 -7.83 -9.99
CA ALA A 8 -5.87 -9.06 -10.16
C ALA A 8 -6.43 -9.33 -11.57
N GLU A 9 -6.67 -8.32 -12.43
CA GLU A 9 -7.39 -8.51 -13.71
C GLU A 9 -6.50 -8.64 -14.95
N LEU A 10 -5.20 -8.35 -14.86
CA LEU A 10 -4.25 -8.61 -15.95
C LEU A 10 -3.24 -9.64 -15.43
N GLY A 11 -3.41 -10.90 -15.84
CA GLY A 11 -2.51 -12.02 -15.49
C GLY A 11 -1.07 -11.90 -15.98
N GLU A 12 -0.60 -10.69 -16.33
CA GLU A 12 0.81 -10.38 -16.57
C GLU A 12 1.37 -9.66 -15.33
N ALA A 13 2.40 -10.25 -14.73
CA ALA A 13 3.05 -9.69 -13.56
C ALA A 13 3.53 -8.25 -13.85
N VAL A 14 2.93 -7.26 -13.16
CA VAL A 14 3.37 -5.85 -13.21
C VAL A 14 4.90 -5.81 -13.01
N PRO A 15 5.67 -5.21 -13.94
CA PRO A 15 7.12 -5.22 -13.87
C PRO A 15 7.65 -4.60 -12.58
N SER A 16 8.68 -5.20 -11.97
CA SER A 16 9.39 -4.62 -10.81
C SER A 16 10.18 -3.36 -11.20
N THR A 17 10.57 -2.50 -10.24
CA THR A 17 11.16 -1.19 -10.60
C THR A 17 12.58 -1.38 -11.07
N ASP A 18 13.28 -2.36 -10.50
CA ASP A 18 14.55 -2.85 -10.99
C ASP A 18 14.45 -3.38 -12.43
N THR A 19 13.38 -4.12 -12.78
CA THR A 19 13.14 -4.57 -14.16
C THR A 19 12.98 -3.37 -15.09
N LEU A 20 12.12 -2.41 -14.73
CA LEU A 20 11.88 -1.20 -15.52
C LEU A 20 13.16 -0.37 -15.69
N TYR A 21 13.94 -0.21 -14.62
CA TYR A 21 15.20 0.53 -14.64
C TYR A 21 16.24 -0.14 -15.53
N LYS A 22 16.33 -1.48 -15.47
CA LYS A 22 17.23 -2.25 -16.34
C LYS A 22 16.88 -2.06 -17.82
N VAL A 23 15.60 -2.22 -18.17
CA VAL A 23 15.11 -2.04 -19.55
C VAL A 23 15.39 -0.62 -20.02
N LEU A 24 15.07 0.40 -19.22
CA LEU A 24 15.35 1.80 -19.56
C LEU A 24 16.84 2.04 -19.85
N ARG A 25 17.73 1.48 -19.01
CA ARG A 25 19.18 1.63 -19.18
C ARG A 25 19.69 0.95 -20.46
N GLU A 26 19.19 -0.24 -20.77
CA GLU A 26 19.55 -0.98 -21.99
C GLU A 26 19.05 -0.24 -23.24
N SER A 27 17.80 0.23 -23.23
CA SER A 27 17.22 1.03 -24.31
C SER A 27 17.94 2.35 -24.51
N ALA A 28 18.23 3.10 -23.45
CA ALA A 28 18.97 4.36 -23.53
C ALA A 28 20.39 4.18 -24.07
N LYS A 29 21.06 3.06 -23.72
CA LYS A 29 22.37 2.71 -24.26
C LYS A 29 22.30 2.40 -25.76
N ALA A 30 21.25 1.72 -26.21
CA ALA A 30 21.08 1.37 -27.62
C ALA A 30 20.72 2.59 -28.50
N LEU A 31 19.84 3.47 -28.00
CA LEU A 31 19.37 4.65 -28.73
C LEU A 31 20.37 5.81 -28.73
N GLY A 32 21.16 5.94 -27.66
CA GLY A 32 21.97 7.14 -27.43
C GLY A 32 21.12 8.39 -27.15
N PRO A 33 21.76 9.55 -26.88
CA PRO A 33 21.04 10.76 -26.46
C PRO A 33 20.12 11.32 -27.55
N VAL A 34 20.53 11.25 -28.82
CA VAL A 34 19.74 11.75 -29.96
C VAL A 34 18.50 10.87 -30.17
N GLY A 35 18.67 9.54 -30.19
CA GLY A 35 17.54 8.62 -30.35
C GLY A 35 16.53 8.71 -29.21
N VAL A 36 17.00 8.92 -27.97
CA VAL A 36 16.10 9.15 -26.83
C VAL A 36 15.29 10.44 -27.02
N ALA A 37 15.90 11.53 -27.50
CA ALA A 37 15.19 12.78 -27.74
C ALA A 37 14.13 12.62 -28.84
N GLU A 38 14.45 11.92 -29.94
CA GLU A 38 13.50 11.63 -31.03
C GLU A 38 12.31 10.81 -30.55
N VAL A 39 12.55 9.70 -29.84
CA VAL A 39 11.49 8.83 -29.31
C VAL A 39 10.61 9.60 -28.32
N THR A 40 11.22 10.42 -27.45
CA THR A 40 10.46 11.24 -26.49
C THR A 40 9.57 12.26 -27.18
N ALA A 41 10.08 12.93 -28.23
CA ALA A 41 9.31 13.89 -29.00
C ALA A 41 8.07 13.25 -29.63
N VAL A 42 8.22 12.07 -30.25
CA VAL A 42 7.08 11.31 -30.80
C VAL A 42 6.12 10.86 -29.71
N PHE A 43 6.64 10.34 -28.60
CA PHE A 43 5.79 9.84 -27.52
C PHE A 43 4.92 10.94 -26.91
N THR A 44 5.44 12.17 -26.80
CA THR A 44 4.69 13.31 -26.24
C THR A 44 3.50 13.76 -27.10
N THR A 45 3.42 13.35 -28.38
CA THR A 45 2.29 13.68 -29.25
C THR A 45 1.15 12.66 -29.19
N LEU A 46 1.36 11.51 -28.53
CA LEU A 46 0.35 10.46 -28.44
C LEU A 46 -0.64 10.76 -27.31
N ASP A 47 -1.94 10.68 -27.60
CA ASP A 47 -3.01 10.88 -26.61
C ASP A 47 -3.15 9.63 -25.71
N PRO A 48 -3.00 9.75 -24.38
CA PRO A 48 -3.22 8.65 -23.45
C PRO A 48 -4.64 8.07 -23.47
N MET A 49 -5.64 8.82 -23.94
CA MET A 49 -7.02 8.33 -24.08
C MET A 49 -7.21 7.45 -25.32
N GLU A 50 -6.38 7.64 -26.35
CA GLU A 50 -6.39 6.82 -27.57
C GLU A 50 -5.46 5.61 -27.42
N PHE A 51 -4.32 5.79 -26.75
CA PHE A 51 -3.29 4.75 -26.55
C PHE A 51 -3.08 4.47 -25.06
N PHE A 52 -3.73 3.45 -24.53
CA PHE A 52 -3.66 3.09 -23.10
C PHE A 52 -2.23 2.69 -22.65
N GLU A 53 -1.38 2.26 -23.59
CA GLU A 53 0.03 1.98 -23.37
C GLU A 53 0.78 3.26 -22.97
N VAL A 54 0.38 4.42 -23.49
CA VAL A 54 0.97 5.72 -23.12
C VAL A 54 0.69 6.02 -21.65
N ALA A 55 -0.54 5.80 -21.19
CA ALA A 55 -0.89 5.95 -19.77
C ALA A 55 -0.08 5.00 -18.86
N SER A 56 0.09 3.75 -19.30
CA SER A 56 0.92 2.76 -18.58
C SER A 56 2.38 3.17 -18.50
N CYS A 57 2.95 3.62 -19.63
CA CYS A 57 4.31 4.12 -19.72
C CYS A 57 4.53 5.39 -18.86
N GLN A 58 3.57 6.32 -18.83
CA GLN A 58 3.63 7.49 -17.96
C GLN A 58 3.64 7.09 -16.48
N ARG A 59 2.84 6.09 -16.10
CA ARG A 59 2.84 5.54 -14.73
C ARG A 59 4.17 4.89 -14.37
N TYR A 60 4.76 4.11 -15.27
CA TYR A 60 6.09 3.50 -15.06
C TYR A 60 7.20 4.54 -15.00
N ALA A 61 7.17 5.56 -15.87
CA ALA A 61 8.13 6.66 -15.85
C ALA A 61 8.04 7.44 -14.53
N TYR A 62 6.82 7.74 -14.07
CA TYR A 62 6.59 8.38 -12.78
C TYR A 62 7.15 7.54 -11.63
N ARG A 63 6.87 6.23 -11.61
CA ARG A 63 7.40 5.31 -10.60
C ARG A 63 8.93 5.26 -10.60
N LEU A 64 9.57 5.23 -11.77
CA LEU A 64 11.03 5.29 -11.90
C LEU A 64 11.58 6.62 -11.39
N ALA A 65 10.94 7.75 -11.71
CA ALA A 65 11.33 9.07 -11.22
C ALA A 65 11.28 9.14 -9.68
N LEU A 66 10.23 8.58 -9.07
CA LEU A 66 10.16 8.45 -7.62
C LEU A 66 11.27 7.54 -7.06
N SER A 67 11.63 6.46 -7.78
CA SER A 67 12.69 5.55 -7.33
C SER A 67 14.07 6.19 -7.23
N LEU A 68 14.29 7.25 -8.00
CA LEU A 68 15.53 8.02 -8.07
C LEU A 68 15.36 9.43 -7.52
N TRP A 69 14.32 9.67 -6.71
CA TRP A 69 13.97 11.01 -6.20
C TRP A 69 15.07 11.64 -5.34
N TYR A 70 15.85 10.81 -4.66
CA TYR A 70 16.93 11.22 -3.78
C TYR A 70 18.26 10.75 -4.35
N GLU A 71 19.27 11.61 -4.27
CA GLU A 71 20.62 11.27 -4.73
C GLU A 71 21.17 10.07 -3.95
N GLY A 72 21.82 9.15 -4.66
CA GLY A 72 22.41 7.92 -4.11
C GLY A 72 21.42 6.85 -3.68
N THR A 73 20.22 7.23 -3.25
CA THR A 73 19.28 6.33 -2.56
C THR A 73 18.12 5.87 -3.45
N ARG A 74 17.45 4.78 -3.04
CA ARG A 74 16.22 4.33 -3.68
C ARG A 74 15.02 4.71 -2.84
N ALA A 75 13.95 5.17 -3.49
CA ALA A 75 12.71 5.49 -2.80
C ALA A 75 11.51 4.77 -3.43
N ARG A 76 10.43 4.66 -2.68
CA ARG A 76 9.16 4.16 -3.21
C ARG A 76 7.99 4.81 -2.46
N PRO A 77 6.80 4.87 -3.07
CA PRO A 77 5.58 5.16 -2.33
C PRO A 77 5.39 4.20 -1.15
N MET A 78 4.81 4.69 -0.06
CA MET A 78 4.26 3.81 0.98
C MET A 78 3.17 2.91 0.39
N THR A 79 3.15 1.66 0.84
CA THR A 79 2.01 0.78 0.55
C THR A 79 0.75 1.29 1.24
N ALA A 80 -0.42 0.81 0.81
CA ALA A 80 -1.69 1.14 1.48
C ALA A 80 -1.65 0.80 2.98
N GLY A 81 -1.04 -0.34 3.35
CA GLY A 81 -0.88 -0.74 4.75
C GLY A 81 0.07 0.15 5.54
N GLU A 82 1.22 0.51 4.99
CA GLU A 82 2.18 1.40 5.66
C GLU A 82 1.58 2.78 5.94
N ALA A 83 0.91 3.34 4.94
CA ALA A 83 0.27 4.65 5.07
C ALA A 83 -0.92 4.59 6.06
N ALA A 84 -1.66 3.48 6.09
CA ALA A 84 -2.73 3.25 7.05
C ALA A 84 -2.23 3.09 8.49
N VAL A 85 -1.13 2.37 8.71
CA VAL A 85 -0.50 2.27 10.05
C VAL A 85 0.02 3.62 10.50
N ALA A 86 0.68 4.37 9.62
CA ALA A 86 1.14 5.72 9.93
C ALA A 86 -0.05 6.63 10.29
N LEU A 87 -1.16 6.56 9.55
CA LEU A 87 -2.36 7.30 9.90
C LEU A 87 -2.97 6.84 11.25
N TYR A 88 -2.98 5.54 11.53
CA TYR A 88 -3.44 5.00 12.81
C TYR A 88 -2.60 5.51 13.98
N LEU A 89 -1.27 5.58 13.82
CA LEU A 89 -0.37 6.04 14.88
C LEU A 89 -0.40 7.57 15.08
N SER A 90 -1.01 8.30 14.14
CA SER A 90 -1.15 9.75 14.26
C SER A 90 -2.15 10.16 15.35
N ASP A 91 -1.98 11.36 15.90
CA ASP A 91 -2.93 11.95 16.85
C ASP A 91 -4.22 12.44 16.17
N ALA A 92 -4.25 12.55 14.84
CA ALA A 92 -5.37 13.11 14.08
C ALA A 92 -6.71 12.41 14.35
N TYR A 93 -6.67 11.11 14.66
CA TYR A 93 -7.87 10.31 14.92
C TYR A 93 -8.04 9.93 16.40
N ARG A 94 -7.04 10.15 17.26
CA ARG A 94 -7.09 9.73 18.68
C ARG A 94 -8.13 10.50 19.49
N HIS A 95 -8.53 11.67 19.00
CA HIS A 95 -9.46 12.57 19.69
C HIS A 95 -10.76 12.84 18.92
N HIS A 96 -11.05 12.09 17.83
CA HIS A 96 -12.24 12.29 16.99
C HIS A 96 -12.48 13.75 16.54
N HIS A 97 -11.43 14.58 16.49
CA HIS A 97 -11.59 16.01 16.21
C HIS A 97 -12.01 16.32 14.77
N ILE A 98 -11.89 15.35 13.85
CA ILE A 98 -12.18 15.53 12.43
C ILE A 98 -13.02 14.34 11.96
N ASP A 99 -14.19 14.62 11.40
CA ASP A 99 -15.05 13.59 10.82
C ASP A 99 -14.43 13.01 9.52
N PRO A 100 -14.79 11.75 9.15
CA PRO A 100 -14.28 11.11 7.94
C PRO A 100 -14.50 11.87 6.62
N ALA A 101 -15.59 12.63 6.49
CA ALA A 101 -15.90 13.36 5.27
C ALA A 101 -14.99 14.59 5.11
N THR A 102 -14.70 15.29 6.20
CA THR A 102 -13.74 16.39 6.27
C THR A 102 -12.33 15.87 5.95
N PHE A 103 -11.95 14.71 6.49
CA PHE A 103 -10.63 14.12 6.24
C PHE A 103 -10.41 13.76 4.76
N ARG A 104 -11.43 13.22 4.08
CA ARG A 104 -11.38 12.96 2.62
C ARG A 104 -11.20 14.23 1.79
N ARG A 105 -11.72 15.36 2.26
CA ARG A 105 -11.68 16.66 1.56
C ARG A 105 -10.43 17.47 1.86
N ALA A 106 -9.58 17.03 2.79
CA ALA A 106 -8.39 17.76 3.23
C ALA A 106 -7.09 16.94 3.08
N PRO A 107 -6.60 16.69 1.85
CA PRO A 107 -5.43 15.85 1.60
C PRO A 107 -4.16 16.27 2.37
N LEU A 108 -3.97 17.57 2.62
CA LEU A 108 -2.83 18.08 3.38
C LEU A 108 -2.87 17.68 4.86
N LEU A 109 -4.07 17.59 5.46
CA LEU A 109 -4.21 17.08 6.84
C LEU A 109 -3.86 15.61 6.91
N VAL A 110 -4.23 14.84 5.89
CA VAL A 110 -3.88 13.42 5.77
C VAL A 110 -2.37 13.25 5.61
N SER A 111 -1.73 14.01 4.70
CA SER A 111 -0.27 14.02 4.54
C SER A 111 0.44 14.27 5.86
N ARG A 112 0.02 15.32 6.59
CA ARG A 112 0.60 15.70 7.88
C ARG A 112 0.41 14.59 8.92
N ALA A 113 -0.78 14.03 9.03
CA ALA A 113 -1.08 12.96 9.98
C ALA A 113 -0.24 11.71 9.70
N VAL A 114 -0.15 11.29 8.43
CA VAL A 114 0.69 10.18 7.99
C VAL A 114 2.15 10.45 8.35
N ARG A 115 2.67 11.65 8.08
CA ARG A 115 4.06 11.99 8.43
C ARG A 115 4.31 11.97 9.93
N GLN A 116 3.37 12.48 10.73
CA GLN A 116 3.45 12.45 12.20
C GLN A 116 3.48 11.02 12.71
N GLY A 117 2.52 10.17 12.32
CA GLY A 117 2.48 8.80 12.82
C GLY A 117 3.60 7.91 12.30
N ALA A 118 4.12 8.16 11.09
CA ALA A 118 5.30 7.48 10.57
C ALA A 118 6.58 7.81 11.38
N ALA A 119 6.62 8.95 12.08
CA ALA A 119 7.75 9.33 12.94
C ALA A 119 7.69 8.72 14.35
N VAL A 120 6.58 8.08 14.74
CA VAL A 120 6.38 7.50 16.09
C VAL A 120 7.15 6.19 16.26
N VAL A 121 7.45 5.49 15.17
CA VAL A 121 8.12 4.19 15.18
C VAL A 121 9.25 4.14 14.15
N PRO A 122 10.27 3.28 14.32
CA PRO A 122 11.25 3.02 13.28
C PRO A 122 10.58 2.57 11.97
N VAL A 123 11.13 2.96 10.83
CA VAL A 123 10.53 2.71 9.51
C VAL A 123 10.37 1.23 9.22
N GLU A 124 11.31 0.40 9.67
CA GLU A 124 11.23 -1.05 9.55
C GLU A 124 10.06 -1.63 10.35
N THR A 125 9.73 -1.03 11.50
CA THR A 125 8.55 -1.40 12.29
C THR A 125 7.28 -0.98 11.57
N LEU A 126 7.25 0.22 11.00
CA LEU A 126 6.14 0.68 10.15
C LEU A 126 5.89 -0.28 8.98
N MET A 127 6.94 -0.69 8.27
CA MET A 127 6.87 -1.65 7.16
C MET A 127 6.31 -3.00 7.61
N ARG A 128 6.79 -3.53 8.76
CA ARG A 128 6.30 -4.81 9.30
C ARG A 128 4.83 -4.76 9.70
N LEU A 129 4.41 -3.68 10.38
CA LEU A 129 3.02 -3.46 10.77
C LEU A 129 2.12 -3.26 9.53
N GLY A 130 2.60 -2.50 8.53
CA GLY A 130 1.88 -2.28 7.28
C GLY A 130 1.64 -3.57 6.51
N ALA A 131 2.66 -4.43 6.42
CA ALA A 131 2.50 -5.76 5.83
C ALA A 131 1.50 -6.65 6.59
N ALA A 132 1.46 -6.55 7.92
CA ALA A 132 0.46 -7.26 8.74
C ALA A 132 -0.96 -6.73 8.48
N MET A 133 -1.13 -5.41 8.36
CA MET A 133 -2.42 -4.78 8.05
C MET A 133 -2.94 -5.16 6.66
N VAL A 134 -2.06 -5.22 5.66
CA VAL A 134 -2.42 -5.72 4.32
C VAL A 134 -2.89 -7.17 4.41
N ARG A 135 -2.19 -8.04 5.15
CA ARG A 135 -2.65 -9.43 5.36
C ARG A 135 -3.98 -9.53 6.10
N GLU A 136 -4.30 -8.58 6.98
CA GLU A 136 -5.59 -8.56 7.69
C GLU A 136 -6.75 -8.18 6.75
N PHE A 137 -6.56 -7.20 5.85
CA PHE A 137 -7.68 -6.56 5.14
C PHE A 137 -7.67 -6.68 3.61
N ALA A 138 -6.58 -7.12 2.99
CA ALA A 138 -6.50 -7.27 1.54
C ALA A 138 -7.02 -8.62 1.02
N ASP A 139 -7.24 -9.59 1.92
CA ASP A 139 -7.74 -10.92 1.58
C ASP A 139 -9.29 -10.92 1.56
N PRO A 140 -9.93 -11.09 0.39
CA PRO A 140 -11.39 -11.13 0.29
C PRO A 140 -12.01 -12.35 0.99
N ASP A 141 -11.27 -13.44 1.18
CA ASP A 141 -11.81 -14.71 1.72
C ASP A 141 -12.02 -14.69 3.25
N ARG A 142 -11.56 -13.65 3.95
CA ARG A 142 -11.74 -13.51 5.41
C ARG A 142 -13.00 -12.77 5.85
N VAL A 143 -13.77 -12.22 4.90
CA VAL A 143 -14.95 -11.38 5.23
C VAL A 143 -16.23 -12.21 5.44
N THR A 144 -16.24 -13.50 5.13
CA THR A 144 -17.36 -14.42 5.39
C THR A 144 -17.22 -15.13 6.73
N GLY A 145 -17.35 -14.40 7.83
CA GLY A 145 -17.13 -15.03 9.14
C GLY A 145 -17.67 -14.30 10.36
N VAL A 146 -18.75 -13.52 10.24
CA VAL A 146 -19.53 -13.11 11.43
C VAL A 146 -21.02 -13.07 11.09
N THR A 147 -21.67 -14.23 11.16
CA THR A 147 -23.11 -14.30 11.45
C THR A 147 -23.24 -14.75 12.89
N GLY A 148 -23.89 -13.91 13.70
CA GLY A 148 -24.05 -14.11 15.13
C GLY A 148 -24.74 -15.43 15.46
N GLY A 149 -24.25 -16.07 16.51
CA GLY A 149 -24.88 -17.22 17.14
C GLY A 149 -24.87 -17.00 18.65
N VAL A 150 -25.99 -16.51 19.17
CA VAL A 150 -26.34 -16.53 20.59
C VAL A 150 -26.20 -17.97 21.09
N THR A 151 -25.44 -18.20 22.15
CA THR A 151 -25.44 -19.49 22.86
C THR A 151 -26.43 -19.42 24.03
N PRO A 152 -27.47 -20.27 24.10
CA PRO A 152 -28.11 -20.59 25.36
C PRO A 152 -27.29 -21.66 26.11
N VAL A 153 -27.53 -21.70 27.42
CA VAL A 153 -26.92 -22.56 28.43
C VAL A 153 -27.52 -23.99 28.41
N VAL A 154 -26.79 -24.94 29.03
CA VAL A 154 -27.15 -26.32 29.50
C VAL A 154 -27.22 -27.40 28.39
N THR A 155 -26.76 -28.66 28.48
CA THR A 155 -26.41 -29.59 29.59
C THR A 155 -25.55 -30.74 29.05
N GLN A 156 -24.77 -31.37 29.92
CA GLN A 156 -23.91 -32.53 29.70
C GLN A 156 -24.72 -33.85 29.70
N VAL A 157 -24.57 -34.70 28.66
CA VAL A 157 -24.77 -36.18 28.75
C VAL A 157 -23.97 -36.90 27.64
N ASP A 158 -23.69 -38.18 27.88
CA ASP A 158 -22.58 -39.01 27.39
C ASP A 158 -22.50 -39.40 25.90
N ALA A 159 -21.24 -39.51 25.46
CA ALA A 159 -20.56 -40.54 24.65
C ALA A 159 -21.12 -41.11 23.32
N LEU A 160 -20.13 -41.28 22.43
CA LEU A 160 -20.00 -42.14 21.24
C LEU A 160 -20.42 -41.52 19.90
N ASP A 161 -19.52 -41.71 18.93
CA ASP A 161 -19.54 -41.29 17.52
C ASP A 161 -19.08 -39.85 17.23
N ALA A 162 -17.76 -39.69 17.23
CA ALA A 162 -17.09 -38.56 16.59
C ALA A 162 -16.88 -38.84 15.09
N PRO A 163 -17.41 -37.98 14.18
CA PRO A 163 -16.79 -37.75 12.89
C PRO A 163 -15.93 -36.48 12.98
N SER A 164 -14.63 -36.69 12.81
CA SER A 164 -13.60 -35.75 12.36
C SER A 164 -13.99 -34.28 12.22
N THR A 165 -13.45 -33.47 13.13
CA THR A 165 -13.26 -32.03 13.01
C THR A 165 -12.68 -31.68 11.63
N PRO A 166 -13.18 -30.65 10.91
CA PRO A 166 -12.44 -30.12 9.77
C PRO A 166 -11.21 -29.39 10.31
N ASP A 167 -10.04 -30.02 10.17
CA ASP A 167 -8.74 -29.37 10.17
C ASP A 167 -8.75 -28.27 9.10
N GLY A 168 -8.97 -27.03 9.52
CA GLY A 168 -9.02 -25.89 8.61
C GLY A 168 -8.83 -24.53 9.26
N VAL A 169 -8.64 -24.46 10.56
CA VAL A 169 -8.12 -23.24 11.19
C VAL A 169 -6.62 -23.28 11.03
N THR A 170 -6.12 -22.76 9.90
CA THR A 170 -4.72 -22.38 9.78
C THR A 170 -4.42 -21.49 10.99
N ALA A 171 -3.70 -22.07 11.96
CA ALA A 171 -3.16 -21.36 13.10
C ALA A 171 -2.22 -20.28 12.55
N VAL A 172 -2.79 -19.11 12.28
CA VAL A 172 -2.07 -17.90 11.89
C VAL A 172 -1.01 -17.72 12.96
N MET A 173 0.25 -17.79 12.57
CA MET A 173 1.43 -17.77 13.45
C MET A 173 1.22 -16.88 14.70
N ALA A 174 0.78 -17.49 15.80
CA ALA A 174 0.31 -16.77 16.98
C ALA A 174 1.40 -15.85 17.60
N GLY A 175 2.67 -16.13 17.30
CA GLY A 175 3.82 -15.36 17.74
C GLY A 175 4.22 -14.14 16.89
N ARG A 176 3.63 -13.88 15.71
CA ARG A 176 3.96 -12.68 14.89
C ARG A 176 2.87 -11.61 14.92
N ASP A 177 1.61 -12.00 15.08
CA ASP A 177 0.49 -11.06 15.04
C ASP A 177 0.20 -10.39 16.39
N TRP A 178 0.76 -10.90 17.50
CA TRP A 178 0.55 -10.30 18.83
C TRP A 178 1.09 -8.86 18.90
N LEU A 179 2.28 -8.60 18.35
CA LEU A 179 2.88 -7.26 18.35
C LEU A 179 2.04 -6.29 17.51
N TYR A 180 1.51 -6.76 16.38
CA TYR A 180 0.62 -5.98 15.54
C TYR A 180 -0.67 -5.60 16.27
N ARG A 181 -1.32 -6.57 16.92
CA ARG A 181 -2.55 -6.33 17.70
C ARG A 181 -2.31 -5.50 18.96
N GLN A 182 -1.14 -5.63 19.59
CA GLN A 182 -0.78 -4.81 20.75
C GLN A 182 -0.46 -3.36 20.37
N ALA A 183 0.26 -3.16 19.26
CA ALA A 183 0.61 -1.82 18.78
C ALA A 183 -0.63 -1.09 18.23
N LEU A 184 -1.57 -1.81 17.63
CA LEU A 184 -2.75 -1.25 16.97
C LEU A 184 -4.02 -1.95 17.50
N PRO A 185 -4.45 -1.71 18.75
CA PRO A 185 -5.51 -2.50 19.40
C PRO A 185 -6.92 -2.32 18.79
N ASP A 186 -7.25 -1.14 18.27
CA ASP A 186 -8.60 -0.81 17.81
C ASP A 186 -8.86 -1.30 16.37
N TYR A 187 -9.66 -2.36 16.24
CA TYR A 187 -10.02 -2.95 14.95
C TYR A 187 -10.74 -1.97 14.02
N HIS A 188 -11.71 -1.20 14.53
CA HIS A 188 -12.51 -0.29 13.69
C HIS A 188 -11.64 0.84 13.15
N ARG A 189 -10.73 1.36 13.97
CA ARG A 189 -9.76 2.35 13.53
C ARG A 189 -8.78 1.79 12.50
N ARG A 190 -8.27 0.57 12.70
CA ARG A 190 -7.41 -0.10 11.71
C ARG A 190 -8.12 -0.24 10.37
N ARG A 191 -9.36 -0.73 10.38
CA ARG A 191 -10.17 -0.91 9.17
C ARG A 191 -10.43 0.41 8.47
N PHE A 192 -10.83 1.45 9.21
CA PHE A 192 -11.07 2.78 8.67
C PHE A 192 -9.81 3.36 7.99
N CYS A 193 -8.66 3.32 8.68
CA CYS A 193 -7.40 3.82 8.13
C CYS A 193 -7.00 3.04 6.87
N PHE A 194 -7.17 1.71 6.87
CA PHE A 194 -6.86 0.88 5.71
C PHE A 194 -7.78 1.20 4.53
N ASP A 195 -9.09 1.24 4.74
CA ASP A 195 -10.07 1.53 3.68
C ASP A 195 -9.85 2.94 3.11
N LEU A 196 -9.57 3.94 3.95
CA LEU A 196 -9.25 5.28 3.48
C LEU A 196 -8.01 5.28 2.58
N MET A 197 -6.91 4.68 3.05
CA MET A 197 -5.64 4.73 2.32
C MET A 197 -5.61 3.81 1.09
N ARG A 198 -6.44 2.77 1.06
CA ARG A 198 -6.60 1.87 -0.08
C ARG A 198 -7.54 2.42 -1.15
N VAL A 199 -8.69 2.97 -0.75
CA VAL A 199 -9.75 3.36 -1.70
C VAL A 199 -9.55 4.78 -2.22
N ASP A 200 -9.00 5.68 -1.40
CA ASP A 200 -8.82 7.08 -1.78
C ASP A 200 -7.39 7.36 -2.28
N ALA A 201 -7.21 7.16 -3.59
CA ALA A 201 -5.97 7.44 -4.30
C ALA A 201 -5.61 8.94 -4.36
N ARG A 202 -6.47 9.84 -3.86
CA ARG A 202 -6.13 11.28 -3.77
C ARG A 202 -5.43 11.64 -2.48
N GLN A 203 -5.32 10.70 -1.55
CA GLN A 203 -4.62 10.97 -0.31
C GLN A 203 -3.11 10.92 -0.55
N PRO A 204 -2.34 11.94 -0.18
CA PRO A 204 -0.88 11.92 -0.26
C PRO A 204 -0.27 11.00 0.80
N SER A 205 0.86 10.38 0.46
CA SER A 205 1.73 9.69 1.43
C SER A 205 3.20 9.99 1.15
N PRO A 206 4.05 10.10 2.20
CA PRO A 206 5.49 10.18 2.04
C PRO A 206 6.09 8.97 1.32
N LEU A 207 7.31 9.14 0.80
CA LEU A 207 8.13 8.04 0.31
C LEU A 207 8.78 7.27 1.47
N ILE A 208 9.03 5.98 1.26
CA ILE A 208 10.00 5.18 2.02
C ILE A 208 11.32 5.21 1.26
N VAL A 209 12.39 5.64 1.91
CA VAL A 209 13.74 5.75 1.33
C VAL A 209 14.62 4.67 1.92
N ARG A 210 15.28 3.90 1.06
CA ARG A 210 16.34 2.95 1.43
C ARG A 210 17.69 3.65 1.23
N LEU A 211 18.38 3.89 2.34
CA LEU A 211 19.68 4.54 2.38
C LEU A 211 20.79 3.56 1.98
N ASP A 212 21.92 4.08 1.50
CA ASP A 212 23.05 3.25 1.04
C ASP A 212 23.66 2.38 2.14
N GLY A 213 23.51 2.80 3.41
CA GLY A 213 23.89 2.02 4.58
C GLY A 213 22.91 0.90 4.97
N GLY A 214 21.87 0.65 4.17
CA GLY A 214 20.88 -0.42 4.39
C GLY A 214 19.72 -0.07 5.34
N GLY A 215 19.74 1.11 5.95
CA GLY A 215 18.65 1.61 6.79
C GLY A 215 17.51 2.26 5.98
N TYR A 216 16.37 2.49 6.63
CA TYR A 216 15.22 3.13 6.01
C TYR A 216 14.86 4.47 6.66
N ALA A 217 14.36 5.41 5.86
CA ALA A 217 13.89 6.72 6.29
C ALA A 217 12.55 7.09 5.66
N VAL A 218 11.81 7.98 6.32
CA VAL A 218 10.61 8.61 5.75
C VAL A 218 11.03 9.84 4.96
N GLY A 219 10.73 9.84 3.66
CA GLY A 219 11.03 10.93 2.74
C GLY A 219 9.96 12.02 2.70
N ALA A 220 9.99 12.79 1.62
CA ALA A 220 9.00 13.79 1.28
C ALA A 220 7.74 13.14 0.71
N THR A 221 6.65 13.88 0.72
CA THR A 221 5.46 13.55 -0.08
C THR A 221 5.71 14.04 -1.51
N PRO A 222 5.68 13.15 -2.51
CA PRO A 222 5.87 13.55 -3.90
C PRO A 222 4.63 14.29 -4.42
N PRO A 223 4.73 15.01 -5.55
CA PRO A 223 3.55 15.47 -6.28
C PRO A 223 2.62 14.29 -6.66
N PRO A 224 1.37 14.52 -7.07
CA PRO A 224 0.56 13.45 -7.64
C PRO A 224 1.16 12.95 -8.96
N GLY A 225 0.84 11.70 -9.33
CA GLY A 225 1.20 11.11 -10.61
C GLY A 225 0.45 11.73 -11.79
N PRO A 226 0.65 11.22 -13.02
CA PRO A 226 0.06 11.77 -14.25
C PRO A 226 -1.47 11.86 -14.19
N ASP A 227 -2.12 10.92 -13.50
CA ASP A 227 -3.58 10.86 -13.36
C ASP A 227 -4.12 11.77 -12.23
N GLY A 228 -3.26 12.59 -11.60
CA GLY A 228 -3.62 13.44 -10.46
C GLY A 228 -3.80 12.69 -9.14
N THR A 229 -3.30 11.46 -9.05
CA THR A 229 -3.45 10.56 -7.89
C THR A 229 -2.11 10.07 -7.35
N TRP A 230 -2.11 9.63 -6.10
CA TRP A 230 -1.01 8.88 -5.48
C TRP A 230 -1.37 7.40 -5.49
N ALA A 231 -0.92 6.69 -6.53
CA ALA A 231 -1.08 5.26 -6.62
C ALA A 231 -0.40 4.57 -5.43
N ARG A 232 -1.10 3.59 -4.83
CA ARG A 232 -0.56 2.78 -3.73
C ARG A 232 -0.74 1.31 -4.02
N THR A 233 0.38 0.61 -3.99
CA THR A 233 0.41 -0.84 -4.08
C THR A 233 0.09 -1.47 -2.73
N LEU A 234 -0.40 -2.71 -2.75
CA LEU A 234 -0.55 -3.52 -1.54
C LEU A 234 0.78 -4.14 -1.10
N ARG A 235 1.74 -4.24 -2.03
CA ARG A 235 3.06 -4.82 -1.81
C ARG A 235 4.14 -3.77 -2.05
N ALA A 236 5.21 -3.83 -1.26
CA ALA A 236 6.36 -2.96 -1.48
C ALA A 236 7.03 -3.33 -2.81
N GLU A 237 7.13 -2.37 -3.72
CA GLU A 237 7.88 -2.49 -4.97
C GLU A 237 9.15 -1.65 -4.85
N TRP A 238 10.31 -2.29 -4.97
CA TRP A 238 11.61 -1.64 -5.05
C TRP A 238 12.08 -1.54 -6.48
#